data_AF-A0A402ACB4-F1
#
_entry.id   AF-A0A402ACB4-F1
#
_cell.length_a   1.000
_cell.length_b   1.000
_cell.length_c   1.000
_cell.angle_alpha   90.00
_cell.angle_beta   90.00
_cell.angle_gamma   90.00
#
_symmetry.space_group_name_H-M   'P 1'
#
loop_
_entity.id
_entity.type
_entity.pdbx_description
1 polymer ?
#
loop_
_entity_poly.entity_id
_entity_poly.type
_entity_poly.pdbx_seq_one_letter_code
_entity_poly.pdbx_strand_id
1 'polypeptide(L)'
;MGEDGSCCYVDREVTYVAQTIADSADSRRSRSYCSDCLFRGNVFMQVRDTLGTIYTDEAFADLFPTHGQPAFAPWRLALVTIFQFMEGLTDRQAADAVRDRLAWKYALSLELTDAGFDHTVLSEFRSRLMEGHAEQRLLDLLLEGCRKGGWLKARGRQRTDSTHILARIRSLNRTLCVAQTMVYVLNVLAEVAPEWMCAHIPMSWVERYGERLSHEHLPKDEQERKQYANQVGADGRLLLSAVEAPDALDWMKTLPAVNTLRTVWEQQFEPLEQGGAFRREPAVPAAQMITSPYDPDARNAKKRATYWTGYKVHFTQTCDDEAPQLITHVETTAAPLSDEGVVSHIHAELARKDLLPEQHLVDSGYVTVANLVQSQADEGGDLLGPAMKTHWYQAETGYDLTHFCIDWEAEQVTCPQGYVSSSWTPVQEAGKELIKIKFSQSDCKVCPSQSLCTGTTRRTLTL
;
A
#
# COMPACT_ATOMS: atom_id res chain seq x y z
N MET A 1 25.52 45.46 62.68
CA MET A 1 26.92 45.52 62.19
C MET A 1 26.84 45.55 60.68
N GLY A 2 27.15 46.71 60.07
CA GLY A 2 27.31 47.00 58.63
C GLY A 2 26.02 46.88 57.79
N GLU A 3 25.40 47.91 57.19
CA GLU A 3 25.92 48.90 56.19
C GLU A 3 26.55 48.16 54.99
N ASP A 4 26.08 48.24 53.73
CA ASP A 4 25.49 49.30 52.89
C ASP A 4 24.55 48.68 51.82
N GLY A 5 23.58 49.33 51.16
CA GLY A 5 23.22 50.74 51.05
C GLY A 5 22.78 51.09 49.61
N SER A 6 21.56 51.63 49.48
CA SER A 6 20.99 52.41 48.34
C SER A 6 20.55 51.64 47.08
N CYS A 7 19.51 52.02 46.33
CA CYS A 7 18.71 53.25 46.22
C CYS A 7 17.39 52.87 45.48
N CYS A 8 16.19 53.10 46.03
CA CYS A 8 15.32 54.29 45.87
C CYS A 8 14.48 54.37 44.57
N TYR A 9 13.16 54.41 44.79
CA TYR A 9 12.17 55.37 44.26
C TYR A 9 11.70 55.35 42.78
N VAL A 10 10.40 55.01 42.64
CA VAL A 10 9.31 55.50 41.74
C VAL A 10 9.35 55.21 40.25
N ASP A 11 8.29 54.53 39.76
CA ASP A 11 7.32 55.06 38.78
C ASP A 11 6.24 53.99 38.50
N ARG A 12 5.02 54.09 39.04
CA ARG A 12 3.92 54.95 38.58
C ARG A 12 3.66 54.92 37.05
N GLU A 13 3.89 53.80 36.37
CA GLU A 13 3.34 53.59 35.01
C GLU A 13 2.72 52.20 34.71
N VAL A 14 2.68 51.27 35.67
CA VAL A 14 2.19 49.89 35.38
C VAL A 14 0.68 49.71 35.58
N THR A 15 -0.03 50.72 36.11
CA THR A 15 -1.47 50.60 36.43
C THR A 15 -2.40 51.19 35.36
N TYR A 16 -1.87 51.75 34.25
CA TYR A 16 -2.70 52.31 33.16
C TYR A 16 -2.77 51.43 31.90
N VAL A 17 -1.98 50.35 31.83
CA VAL A 17 -2.01 49.40 30.69
C VAL A 17 -2.85 48.15 31.01
N ALA A 18 -3.02 47.82 32.29
CA ALA A 18 -3.82 46.68 32.73
C ALA A 18 -5.34 46.87 32.58
N GLN A 19 -5.82 48.10 32.39
CA GLN A 19 -7.24 48.41 32.27
C GLN A 19 -7.71 48.62 30.82
N THR A 20 -6.79 48.72 29.85
CA THR A 20 -7.12 48.91 28.42
C THR A 20 -7.05 47.61 27.62
N ILE A 21 -6.59 46.51 28.21
CA ILE A 21 -6.52 45.17 27.58
C ILE A 21 -7.73 44.29 27.96
N ALA A 22 -8.48 44.65 29.00
CA ALA A 22 -9.65 43.90 29.46
C ALA A 22 -10.95 44.19 28.66
N ASP A 23 -10.99 45.23 27.83
CA ASP A 23 -12.21 45.68 27.12
C ASP A 23 -12.13 45.59 25.58
N SER A 24 -11.28 44.72 25.02
CA SER A 24 -11.34 44.40 23.59
C SER A 24 -11.50 42.90 23.34
N ALA A 25 -12.75 42.44 23.51
CA ALA A 25 -13.25 41.29 22.80
C ALA A 25 -13.25 41.59 21.29
N ASP A 26 -12.17 41.28 20.60
CA ASP A 26 -12.19 41.18 19.13
C ASP A 26 -11.18 40.16 18.62
N SER A 27 -11.58 38.89 18.62
CA SER A 27 -10.87 37.76 18.01
C SER A 27 -10.68 37.90 16.48
N ARG A 28 -11.22 38.96 15.85
CA ARG A 28 -11.00 39.28 14.44
C ARG A 28 -9.75 40.13 14.20
N ARG A 29 -9.31 40.94 15.18
CA ARG A 29 -8.14 41.81 15.02
C ARG A 29 -6.80 41.08 15.11
N SER A 30 -6.70 40.01 15.90
CA SER A 30 -5.48 39.18 15.96
C SER A 30 -5.26 38.36 14.68
N ARG A 31 -6.33 37.99 13.96
CA ARG A 31 -6.26 37.33 12.64
C ARG A 31 -5.65 38.23 11.57
N SER A 32 -6.02 39.51 11.56
CA SER A 32 -5.59 40.46 10.52
C SER A 32 -4.11 40.85 10.63
N TYR A 33 -3.60 41.11 11.85
CA TYR A 33 -2.23 41.61 12.02
C TYR A 33 -1.15 40.54 11.78
N CYS A 34 -1.47 39.27 12.03
CA CYS A 34 -0.54 38.19 11.71
C CYS A 34 -0.46 38.03 10.18
N SER A 35 -1.63 38.02 9.51
CA SER A 35 -1.83 37.64 8.09
C SER A 35 -1.05 38.42 7.02
N ASP A 36 -0.44 39.57 7.33
CA ASP A 36 0.21 40.38 6.29
C ASP A 36 1.75 40.30 6.31
N CYS A 37 2.38 39.93 7.43
CA CYS A 37 3.84 39.99 7.57
C CYS A 37 4.56 38.63 7.47
N LEU A 38 3.84 37.50 7.57
CA LEU A 38 4.39 36.13 7.62
C LEU A 38 3.83 35.17 6.53
N PHE A 39 2.87 35.61 5.70
CA PHE A 39 1.77 34.75 5.23
C PHE A 39 1.61 34.54 3.71
N ARG A 40 2.40 35.20 2.86
CA ARG A 40 2.37 34.86 1.42
C ARG A 40 3.21 33.62 1.16
N GLY A 41 2.55 32.47 1.00
CA GLY A 41 3.16 31.23 0.50
C GLY A 41 3.35 30.10 1.51
N ASN A 42 2.85 30.22 2.75
CA ASN A 42 2.88 29.08 3.67
C ASN A 42 1.74 28.10 3.39
N VAL A 43 2.08 26.89 2.91
CA VAL A 43 1.12 25.86 2.48
C VAL A 43 0.15 25.46 3.59
N PHE A 44 0.58 25.39 4.86
CA PHE A 44 -0.28 24.95 5.97
C PHE A 44 -1.37 25.97 6.29
N MET A 45 -1.03 27.25 6.19
CA MET A 45 -1.98 28.34 6.39
C MET A 45 -2.94 28.42 5.22
N GLN A 46 -2.44 28.26 3.98
CA GLN A 46 -3.27 28.18 2.79
C GLN A 46 -4.26 27.03 2.83
N VAL A 47 -3.84 25.84 3.31
CA VAL A 47 -4.74 24.70 3.53
C VAL A 47 -5.87 25.11 4.47
N ARG A 48 -5.57 25.76 5.60
CA ARG A 48 -6.58 26.22 6.56
C ARG A 48 -7.50 27.29 5.98
N ASP A 49 -6.95 28.27 5.29
CA ASP A 49 -7.72 29.41 4.77
C ASP A 49 -8.60 29.00 3.56
N THR A 50 -8.13 28.04 2.76
CA THR A 50 -8.82 27.60 1.53
C THR A 50 -9.80 26.46 1.80
N LEU A 51 -9.37 25.45 2.56
CA LEU A 51 -10.17 24.24 2.83
C LEU A 51 -10.94 24.32 4.16
N GLY A 52 -10.63 25.29 5.01
CA GLY A 52 -11.26 25.43 6.33
C GLY A 52 -10.91 24.28 7.26
N THR A 53 -11.93 23.75 7.95
CA THR A 53 -11.82 22.55 8.78
C THR A 53 -12.18 21.34 7.91
N ILE A 54 -11.17 20.57 7.49
CA ILE A 54 -11.37 19.36 6.65
C ILE A 54 -12.01 18.23 7.46
N TYR A 55 -11.65 18.12 8.74
CA TYR A 55 -11.99 17.01 9.63
C TYR A 55 -12.75 17.50 10.85
N THR A 56 -13.66 16.70 11.40
CA THR A 56 -14.33 16.99 12.69
C THR A 56 -14.10 15.87 13.69
N ASP A 57 -14.28 16.13 14.99
CA ASP A 57 -14.09 15.11 16.02
C ASP A 57 -15.14 13.98 15.88
N GLU A 58 -16.37 14.34 15.50
CA GLU A 58 -17.48 13.40 15.30
C GLU A 58 -17.17 12.38 14.21
N ALA A 59 -16.40 12.76 13.19
CA ALA A 59 -16.01 11.87 12.10
C ALA A 59 -15.08 10.73 12.54
N PHE A 60 -14.49 10.80 13.74
CA PHE A 60 -13.61 9.76 14.29
C PHE A 60 -14.11 9.22 15.63
N ALA A 61 -15.28 9.65 16.12
CA ALA A 61 -15.76 9.29 17.45
C ALA A 61 -15.92 7.78 17.66
N ASP A 62 -16.22 7.03 16.60
CA ASP A 62 -16.31 5.57 16.58
C ASP A 62 -14.98 4.86 16.88
N LEU A 63 -13.85 5.54 16.69
CA LEU A 63 -12.50 5.00 16.92
C LEU A 63 -12.03 5.16 18.37
N PHE A 64 -12.81 5.86 19.22
CA PHE A 64 -12.43 6.17 20.58
C PHE A 64 -13.40 5.53 21.59
N PRO A 65 -12.90 5.10 22.76
CA PRO A 65 -13.77 4.58 23.80
C PRO A 65 -14.67 5.69 24.35
N THR A 66 -15.89 5.32 24.71
CA THR A 66 -16.89 6.26 25.28
C THR A 66 -16.57 6.70 26.71
N HIS A 67 -15.64 6.02 27.39
CA HIS A 67 -15.22 6.30 28.76
C HIS A 67 -13.70 6.18 28.86
N GLY A 68 -13.06 7.03 29.66
CA GLY A 68 -11.62 6.99 29.89
C GLY A 68 -10.99 8.38 30.03
N GLN A 69 -9.68 8.44 29.83
CA GLN A 69 -8.93 9.69 29.80
C GLN A 69 -9.43 10.59 28.65
N PRO A 70 -9.47 11.92 28.82
CA PRO A 70 -9.79 12.85 27.73
C PRO A 70 -8.86 12.62 26.53
N ALA A 71 -9.47 12.42 25.36
CA ALA A 71 -8.73 12.29 24.11
C ALA A 71 -8.25 13.65 23.60
N PHE A 72 -7.10 13.66 22.91
CA PHE A 72 -6.76 14.78 22.04
C PHE A 72 -7.74 14.81 20.86
N ALA A 73 -8.11 16.02 20.41
CA ALA A 73 -9.05 16.24 19.32
C ALA A 73 -8.65 15.44 18.06
N PRO A 74 -9.38 14.37 17.69
CA PRO A 74 -8.99 13.49 16.58
C PRO A 74 -8.83 14.22 15.25
N TRP A 75 -9.62 15.27 15.00
CA TRP A 75 -9.50 16.06 13.77
C TRP A 75 -8.14 16.73 13.62
N ARG A 76 -7.52 17.14 14.75
CA ARG A 76 -6.17 17.73 14.75
C ARG A 76 -5.14 16.65 14.48
N LEU A 77 -5.26 15.48 15.09
CA LEU A 77 -4.33 14.36 14.88
C LEU A 77 -4.35 13.89 13.43
N ALA A 78 -5.54 13.85 12.80
CA ALA A 78 -5.70 13.62 11.36
C ALA A 78 -4.90 14.62 10.52
N LEU A 79 -5.05 15.93 10.79
CA LEU A 79 -4.34 16.97 10.05
C LEU A 79 -2.82 16.94 10.30
N VAL A 80 -2.39 16.69 11.54
CA VAL A 80 -0.96 16.55 11.88
C VAL A 80 -0.34 15.36 11.17
N THR A 81 -1.05 14.24 11.03
CA THR A 81 -0.56 13.05 10.32
C THR A 81 -0.27 13.37 8.85
N ILE A 82 -1.09 14.23 8.23
CA ILE A 82 -0.87 14.69 6.84
C ILE A 82 0.35 15.62 6.78
N PHE A 83 0.45 16.61 7.67
CA PHE A 83 1.58 17.53 7.66
C PHE A 83 2.90 16.82 7.96
N GLN A 84 2.87 15.85 8.87
CA GLN A 84 3.99 14.96 9.16
C GLN A 84 4.46 14.25 7.89
N PHE A 85 3.53 13.68 7.10
CA PHE A 85 3.86 13.01 5.85
C PHE A 85 4.40 14.00 4.79
N MET A 86 3.76 15.15 4.63
CA MET A 86 4.16 16.19 3.66
C MET A 86 5.60 16.66 3.87
N GLU A 87 6.05 16.73 5.12
CA GLU A 87 7.41 17.17 5.46
C GLU A 87 8.39 16.02 5.78
N GLY A 88 7.94 14.76 5.71
CA GLY A 88 8.77 13.60 6.03
C GLY A 88 9.28 13.56 7.48
N LEU A 89 8.47 14.05 8.43
CA LEU A 89 8.86 14.15 9.83
C LEU A 89 8.69 12.82 10.59
N THR A 90 9.59 12.58 11.55
CA THR A 90 9.36 11.57 12.60
C THR A 90 8.25 12.02 13.56
N ASP A 91 7.65 11.09 14.31
CA ASP A 91 6.58 11.41 15.27
C ASP A 91 7.03 12.47 16.31
N ARG A 92 8.28 12.40 16.76
CA ARG A 92 8.87 13.40 17.67
C ARG A 92 8.97 14.78 17.02
N GLN A 93 9.50 14.82 15.80
CA GLN A 93 9.62 16.07 15.05
C GLN A 93 8.25 16.67 14.73
N ALA A 94 7.22 15.86 14.48
CA ALA A 94 5.86 16.32 14.27
C ALA A 94 5.25 16.90 15.55
N ALA A 95 5.45 16.23 16.70
CA ALA A 95 5.03 16.76 18.00
C ALA A 95 5.73 18.09 18.33
N ASP A 96 7.03 18.20 18.07
CA ASP A 96 7.79 19.44 18.24
C ASP A 96 7.33 20.52 17.24
N ALA A 97 7.00 20.16 16.00
CA ALA A 97 6.46 21.09 15.02
C ALA A 97 5.12 21.70 15.46
N VAL A 98 4.25 20.93 16.13
CA VAL A 98 3.00 21.44 16.74
C VAL A 98 3.30 22.46 17.84
N ARG A 99 4.35 22.24 18.64
CA ARG A 99 4.77 23.15 19.73
C ARG A 99 5.39 24.44 19.22
N ASP A 100 6.25 24.35 18.22
CA ASP A 100 7.18 25.44 17.91
C ASP A 100 6.79 26.24 16.66
N ARG A 101 6.02 25.65 15.73
CA ARG A 101 5.74 26.26 14.43
C ARG A 101 4.41 27.00 14.40
N LEU A 102 4.49 28.32 14.27
CA LEU A 102 3.32 29.21 14.17
C LEU A 102 2.33 28.80 13.07
N ALA A 103 2.83 28.37 11.90
CA ALA A 103 1.97 27.96 10.79
C ALA A 103 1.14 26.71 11.10
N TRP A 104 1.70 25.75 11.85
CA TRP A 104 0.98 24.55 12.29
C TRP A 104 -0.03 24.90 13.37
N LYS A 105 0.34 25.71 14.37
CA LYS A 105 -0.60 26.21 15.39
C LYS A 105 -1.78 26.95 14.76
N TYR A 106 -1.52 27.77 13.75
CA TYR A 106 -2.57 28.47 12.99
C TYR A 106 -3.50 27.48 12.29
N ALA A 107 -2.95 26.53 11.53
CA ALA A 107 -3.75 25.54 10.82
C ALA A 107 -4.60 24.66 11.75
N LEU A 108 -4.05 24.32 12.92
CA LEU A 108 -4.70 23.50 13.95
C LEU A 108 -5.60 24.29 14.90
N SER A 109 -5.70 25.62 14.71
CA SER A 109 -6.45 26.52 15.60
C SER A 109 -6.06 26.32 17.07
N LEU A 110 -4.75 26.35 17.35
CA LEU A 110 -4.16 26.24 18.68
C LEU A 110 -3.72 27.62 19.19
N GLU A 111 -3.73 27.78 20.51
CA GLU A 111 -3.13 28.95 21.14
C GLU A 111 -1.60 28.95 20.98
N LEU A 112 -1.00 30.14 20.97
CA LEU A 112 0.46 30.28 20.90
C LEU A 112 1.16 29.60 22.08
N THR A 113 0.49 29.55 23.24
CA THR A 113 0.96 28.91 24.48
C THR A 113 0.64 27.42 24.58
N ASP A 114 -0.05 26.83 23.61
CA ASP A 114 -0.40 25.41 23.62
C ASP A 114 0.85 24.51 23.68
N ALA A 115 0.87 23.54 24.60
CA ALA A 115 2.02 22.67 24.88
C ALA A 115 2.16 21.47 23.92
N GLY A 116 1.23 21.30 22.98
CA GLY A 116 1.17 20.15 22.07
C GLY A 116 0.85 18.84 22.80
N PHE A 117 1.38 17.73 22.28
CA PHE A 117 1.12 16.37 22.76
C PHE A 117 2.38 15.50 22.72
N ASP A 118 2.40 14.39 23.47
CA ASP A 118 3.50 13.42 23.37
C ASP A 118 3.47 12.66 22.04
N HIS A 119 4.63 12.49 21.41
CA HIS A 119 4.78 11.83 20.11
C HIS A 119 4.08 10.46 19.98
N THR A 120 3.94 9.69 21.08
CA THR A 120 3.25 8.38 21.05
C THR A 120 1.79 8.48 20.63
N VAL A 121 1.14 9.62 20.87
CA VAL A 121 -0.26 9.87 20.51
C VAL A 121 -0.50 9.71 19.00
N LEU A 122 0.46 10.08 18.15
CA LEU A 122 0.35 9.89 16.69
C LEU A 122 0.41 8.42 16.29
N SER A 123 1.25 7.63 16.97
CA SER A 123 1.30 6.19 16.73
C SER A 123 -0.02 5.53 17.13
N GLU A 124 -0.55 5.85 18.31
CA GLU A 124 -1.84 5.32 18.77
C GLU A 124 -2.99 5.72 17.85
N PHE A 125 -3.02 6.97 17.38
CA PHE A 125 -4.05 7.44 16.46
C PHE A 125 -4.03 6.67 15.14
N ARG A 126 -2.84 6.43 14.56
CA ARG A 126 -2.71 5.60 13.36
C ARG A 126 -3.13 4.15 13.62
N SER A 127 -2.78 3.57 14.76
CA SER A 127 -3.26 2.23 15.14
C SER A 127 -4.78 2.17 15.20
N ARG A 128 -5.44 3.17 15.80
CA ARG A 128 -6.91 3.27 15.83
C ARG A 128 -7.53 3.35 14.43
N LEU A 129 -6.91 4.10 13.51
CA LEU A 129 -7.36 4.15 12.11
C LEU A 129 -7.31 2.78 11.44
N MET A 130 -6.22 2.02 11.65
CA MET A 130 -6.05 0.69 11.07
C MET A 130 -7.01 -0.33 11.68
N GLU A 131 -7.12 -0.36 13.00
CA GLU A 131 -8.01 -1.26 13.74
C GLU A 131 -9.49 -0.99 13.43
N GLY A 132 -9.85 0.26 13.19
CA GLY A 132 -11.20 0.69 12.80
C GLY A 132 -11.47 0.68 11.29
N HIS A 133 -10.53 0.22 10.45
CA HIS A 133 -10.65 0.24 8.99
C HIS A 133 -11.05 1.62 8.42
N ALA A 134 -10.47 2.68 8.99
CA ALA A 134 -10.81 4.08 8.72
C ALA A 134 -9.73 4.83 7.92
N GLU A 135 -8.81 4.11 7.27
CA GLU A 135 -7.68 4.68 6.55
C GLU A 135 -8.13 5.58 5.38
N GLN A 136 -9.16 5.13 4.64
CA GLN A 136 -9.74 5.87 3.52
C GLN A 136 -10.50 7.13 3.96
N ARG A 137 -10.94 7.20 5.22
CA ARG A 137 -11.78 8.28 5.75
C ARG A 137 -11.13 9.65 5.61
N LEU A 138 -9.80 9.72 5.76
CA LEU A 138 -9.04 10.96 5.58
C LEU A 138 -9.18 11.50 4.15
N LEU A 139 -9.03 10.63 3.15
CA LEU A 139 -9.16 11.01 1.75
C LEU A 139 -10.62 11.36 1.42
N ASP A 140 -11.58 10.57 1.90
CA ASP A 140 -12.99 10.74 1.58
C ASP A 140 -13.54 12.08 2.11
N LEU A 141 -13.19 12.45 3.35
CA LEU A 141 -13.59 13.74 3.92
C LEU A 141 -12.94 14.92 3.19
N LEU A 142 -11.68 14.78 2.77
CA LEU A 142 -11.02 15.77 1.91
C LEU A 142 -11.76 15.93 0.57
N LEU A 143 -12.13 14.83 -0.08
CA LEU A 143 -12.86 14.83 -1.34
C LEU A 143 -14.26 15.44 -1.20
N GLU A 144 -14.94 15.21 -0.08
CA GLU A 144 -16.21 15.88 0.23
C GLU A 144 -16.03 17.40 0.33
N GLY A 145 -14.96 17.86 1.01
CA GLY A 145 -14.58 19.27 1.05
C GLY A 145 -14.31 19.84 -0.34
N CYS A 146 -13.56 19.10 -1.18
CA CYS A 146 -13.28 19.50 -2.55
C CYS A 146 -14.53 19.59 -3.43
N ARG A 147 -15.49 18.67 -3.24
CA ARG A 147 -16.78 18.69 -3.93
C ARG A 147 -17.58 19.93 -3.53
N LYS A 148 -17.67 20.24 -2.23
CA LYS A 148 -18.33 21.46 -1.72
C LYS A 148 -17.66 22.74 -2.24
N GLY A 149 -16.33 22.72 -2.40
CA GLY A 149 -15.55 23.80 -2.98
C GLY A 149 -15.63 23.95 -4.51
N GLY A 150 -16.34 23.03 -5.20
CA GLY A 150 -16.48 23.05 -6.67
C GLY A 150 -15.23 22.57 -7.43
N TRP A 151 -14.24 21.99 -6.74
CA TRP A 151 -13.00 21.47 -7.35
C TRP A 151 -13.12 20.02 -7.81
N LEU A 152 -14.14 19.29 -7.34
CA LEU A 152 -14.41 17.91 -7.69
C LEU A 152 -15.85 17.77 -8.21
N LYS A 153 -15.98 17.22 -9.42
CA LYS A 153 -17.27 16.93 -10.07
C LYS A 153 -17.41 15.43 -10.35
N ALA A 154 -18.65 14.95 -10.38
CA ALA A 154 -18.95 13.60 -10.83
C ALA A 154 -18.80 13.48 -12.35
N ARG A 155 -18.61 12.25 -12.85
CA ARG A 155 -18.59 11.93 -14.30
C ARG A 155 -17.60 12.77 -15.12
N GLY A 156 -16.44 13.11 -14.55
CA GLY A 156 -15.32 13.72 -15.28
C GLY A 156 -14.40 12.68 -15.94
N ARG A 157 -13.28 13.14 -16.50
CA ARG A 157 -12.18 12.25 -16.90
C ARG A 157 -11.31 11.91 -15.69
N GLN A 158 -11.03 10.62 -15.51
CA GLN A 158 -10.07 10.16 -14.52
C GLN A 158 -9.05 9.22 -15.15
N ARG A 159 -7.86 9.15 -14.56
CA ARG A 159 -6.81 8.23 -14.97
C ARG A 159 -6.31 7.40 -13.81
N THR A 160 -5.95 6.15 -14.08
CA THR A 160 -5.33 5.25 -13.10
C THR A 160 -3.96 4.81 -13.57
N ASP A 161 -2.98 4.90 -12.68
CA ASP A 161 -1.65 4.32 -12.87
C ASP A 161 -1.18 3.62 -11.59
N SER A 162 -0.31 2.62 -11.76
CA SER A 162 0.26 1.84 -10.66
C SER A 162 1.71 2.21 -10.38
N THR A 163 2.08 2.26 -9.11
CA THR A 163 3.48 2.32 -8.67
C THR A 163 3.74 1.32 -7.55
N HIS A 164 5.02 1.12 -7.23
CA HIS A 164 5.44 0.20 -6.17
C HIS A 164 5.58 0.94 -4.84
N ILE A 165 5.22 0.28 -3.75
CA ILE A 165 5.53 0.70 -2.39
C ILE A 165 6.51 -0.29 -1.80
N LEU A 166 7.63 0.21 -1.27
CA LEU A 166 8.59 -0.60 -0.55
C LEU A 166 8.07 -0.87 0.85
N ALA A 167 8.03 -2.15 1.24
CA ALA A 167 7.75 -2.48 2.63
C ALA A 167 8.87 -1.95 3.52
N ARG A 168 8.51 -1.37 4.68
CA ARG A 168 9.47 -0.84 5.65
C ARG A 168 10.04 -1.96 6.51
N ILE A 169 10.66 -2.93 5.85
CA ILE A 169 11.21 -4.14 6.46
C ILE A 169 12.65 -4.34 6.03
N ARG A 170 13.38 -5.12 6.81
CA ARG A 170 14.69 -5.63 6.41
C ARG A 170 14.49 -6.69 5.33
N SER A 171 15.25 -6.59 4.24
CA SER A 171 15.33 -7.67 3.24
C SER A 171 16.01 -8.90 3.85
N LEU A 172 15.36 -10.06 3.76
CA LEU A 172 15.84 -11.33 4.27
C LEU A 172 15.96 -12.35 3.13
N ASN A 173 17.02 -13.17 3.15
CA ASN A 173 17.04 -14.39 2.35
C ASN A 173 16.20 -15.48 3.02
N ARG A 174 15.93 -16.59 2.32
CA ARG A 174 15.06 -17.67 2.85
C ARG A 174 15.55 -18.23 4.19
N THR A 175 16.86 -18.44 4.36
CA THR A 175 17.44 -18.95 5.61
C THR A 175 17.28 -17.97 6.77
N LEU A 176 17.48 -16.67 6.55
CA LEU A 176 17.22 -15.66 7.57
C LEU A 176 15.73 -15.47 7.81
N CYS A 177 14.87 -15.62 6.81
CA CYS A 177 13.42 -15.53 6.99
C CYS A 177 12.94 -16.59 7.99
N VAL A 178 13.33 -17.86 7.83
CA VAL A 178 12.95 -18.93 8.79
C VAL A 178 13.52 -18.68 10.19
N ALA A 179 14.77 -18.24 10.30
CA ALA A 179 15.40 -17.98 11.59
C ALA A 179 14.82 -16.73 12.29
N GLN A 180 14.53 -15.67 11.53
CA GLN A 180 13.84 -14.48 12.05
C GLN A 180 12.39 -14.78 12.42
N THR A 181 11.74 -15.73 11.76
CA THR A 181 10.40 -16.17 12.14
C THR A 181 10.42 -16.81 13.52
N MET A 182 11.46 -17.60 13.86
CA MET A 182 11.66 -18.10 15.22
C MET A 182 11.83 -16.95 16.23
N VAL A 183 12.72 -15.99 15.94
CA VAL A 183 12.94 -14.82 16.81
C VAL A 183 11.63 -14.05 17.04
N TYR A 184 10.86 -13.82 15.97
CA TYR A 184 9.58 -13.13 16.05
C TYR A 184 8.59 -13.84 16.97
N VAL A 185 8.37 -15.15 16.79
CA VAL A 185 7.43 -15.89 17.65
C VAL A 185 7.91 -15.96 19.09
N LEU A 186 9.20 -16.19 19.30
CA LEU A 186 9.76 -16.23 20.66
C LEU A 186 9.59 -14.89 21.39
N ASN A 187 9.81 -13.76 20.72
CA ASN A 187 9.60 -12.44 21.31
C ASN A 187 8.13 -12.20 21.67
N VAL A 188 7.20 -12.57 20.78
CA VAL A 188 5.76 -12.45 21.07
C VAL A 188 5.38 -13.32 22.26
N LEU A 189 5.82 -14.59 22.29
CA LEU A 189 5.56 -15.51 23.39
C LEU A 189 6.20 -15.06 24.71
N ALA A 190 7.37 -14.42 24.67
CA ALA A 190 8.00 -13.85 25.85
C ALA A 190 7.16 -12.73 26.48
N GLU A 191 6.45 -11.96 25.66
CA GLU A 191 5.59 -10.87 26.11
C GLU A 191 4.24 -11.38 26.65
N VAL A 192 3.60 -12.32 25.94
CA VAL A 192 2.23 -12.76 26.25
C VAL A 192 2.15 -14.01 27.14
N ALA A 193 3.20 -14.84 27.17
CA ALA A 193 3.23 -16.11 27.91
C ALA A 193 4.63 -16.43 28.48
N PRO A 194 5.24 -15.54 29.30
CA PRO A 194 6.61 -15.70 29.78
C PRO A 194 6.83 -16.98 30.60
N GLU A 195 5.91 -17.33 31.50
CA GLU A 195 6.03 -18.53 32.34
C GLU A 195 5.99 -19.82 31.51
N TRP A 196 5.10 -19.86 30.52
CA TRP A 196 5.01 -20.98 29.58
C TRP A 196 6.31 -21.11 28.77
N MET A 197 6.86 -19.99 28.30
CA MET A 197 8.13 -19.96 27.55
C MET A 197 9.28 -20.52 28.40
N CYS A 198 9.39 -20.13 29.66
CA CYS A 198 10.42 -20.65 30.57
C CYS A 198 10.31 -22.17 30.81
N ALA A 199 9.09 -22.72 30.81
CA ALA A 199 8.86 -24.14 31.02
C ALA A 199 9.14 -25.01 29.77
N HIS A 200 8.95 -24.48 28.56
CA HIS A 200 8.95 -25.27 27.32
C HIS A 200 10.16 -25.02 26.41
N ILE A 201 10.83 -23.86 26.52
CA ILE A 201 11.89 -23.49 25.59
C ILE A 201 13.28 -23.89 26.13
N PRO A 202 14.08 -24.66 25.37
CA PRO A 202 15.43 -25.03 25.78
C PRO A 202 16.37 -23.82 25.90
N MET A 203 17.26 -23.81 26.89
CA MET A 203 18.28 -22.75 27.04
C MET A 203 19.20 -22.61 25.82
N SER A 204 19.44 -23.69 25.08
CA SER A 204 20.25 -23.66 23.85
C SER A 204 19.65 -22.78 22.74
N TRP A 205 18.35 -22.47 22.81
CA TRP A 205 17.71 -21.56 21.88
C TRP A 205 18.05 -20.10 22.18
N VAL A 206 18.36 -19.75 23.42
CA VAL A 206 18.82 -18.41 23.79
C VAL A 206 20.14 -18.10 23.09
N GLU A 207 21.06 -19.07 23.07
CA GLU A 207 22.34 -18.92 22.35
C GLU A 207 22.13 -18.78 20.83
N ARG A 208 21.11 -19.44 20.26
CA ARG A 208 20.85 -19.48 18.81
C ARG A 208 20.04 -18.29 18.30
N TYR A 209 19.10 -17.78 19.09
CA TYR A 209 18.11 -16.79 18.68
C TYR A 209 18.14 -15.51 19.52
N GLY A 210 18.86 -15.48 20.64
CA GLY A 210 18.94 -14.31 21.52
C GLY A 210 19.80 -13.18 20.96
N GLU A 211 20.76 -13.49 20.09
CA GLU A 211 21.56 -12.47 19.39
C GLU A 211 20.92 -12.02 18.07
N ARG A 212 21.26 -10.80 17.65
CA ARG A 212 20.78 -10.25 16.38
C ARG A 212 21.32 -11.07 15.19
N LEU A 213 20.42 -11.84 14.58
CA LEU A 213 20.74 -12.60 13.37
C LEU A 213 21.07 -11.67 12.20
N SER A 214 22.18 -11.95 11.50
CA SER A 214 22.64 -11.18 10.35
C SER A 214 23.11 -12.10 9.21
N HIS A 215 23.21 -11.56 7.99
CA HIS A 215 23.76 -12.32 6.87
C HIS A 215 25.21 -12.74 7.11
N GLU A 216 25.97 -11.93 7.84
CA GLU A 216 27.38 -12.16 8.16
C GLU A 216 27.56 -13.28 9.18
N HIS A 217 26.56 -13.49 10.05
CA HIS A 217 26.55 -14.56 11.05
C HIS A 217 26.08 -15.91 10.50
N LEU A 218 25.60 -15.98 9.25
CA LEU A 218 25.22 -17.25 8.64
C LEU A 218 26.47 -18.05 8.21
N PRO A 219 26.42 -19.40 8.28
CA PRO A 219 27.47 -20.23 7.71
C PRO A 219 27.73 -19.88 6.25
N LYS A 220 29.02 -19.81 5.88
CA LYS A 220 29.45 -19.47 4.52
C LYS A 220 29.29 -20.64 3.57
N ASP A 221 29.57 -21.84 4.06
CA ASP A 221 29.39 -23.08 3.32
C ASP A 221 27.91 -23.40 3.10
N GLU A 222 27.57 -23.93 1.91
CA GLU A 222 26.19 -24.22 1.52
C GLU A 222 25.60 -25.38 2.32
N GLN A 223 26.40 -26.41 2.60
CA GLN A 223 25.96 -27.57 3.35
C GLN A 223 25.76 -27.22 4.84
N GLU A 224 26.69 -26.46 5.43
CA GLU A 224 26.52 -25.93 6.79
C GLU A 224 25.30 -25.01 6.90
N ARG A 225 25.04 -24.17 5.89
CA ARG A 225 23.86 -23.30 5.86
C ARG A 225 22.56 -24.10 5.77
N LYS A 226 22.54 -25.18 4.98
CA LYS A 226 21.40 -26.09 4.89
C LYS A 226 21.19 -26.82 6.22
N GLN A 227 22.25 -27.26 6.88
CA GLN A 227 22.18 -27.87 8.21
C GLN A 227 21.63 -26.90 9.25
N TYR A 228 22.11 -25.65 9.26
CA TYR A 228 21.55 -24.59 10.11
C TYR A 228 20.06 -24.38 9.85
N ALA A 229 19.63 -24.27 8.58
CA ALA A 229 18.22 -24.13 8.24
C ALA A 229 17.38 -25.34 8.69
N ASN A 230 17.89 -26.56 8.52
CA ASN A 230 17.24 -27.79 9.01
C ASN A 230 17.11 -27.81 10.54
N GLN A 231 18.15 -27.36 11.24
CA GLN A 231 18.13 -27.25 12.70
C GLN A 231 17.06 -26.26 13.15
N VAL A 232 17.03 -25.07 12.54
CA VAL A 232 15.97 -24.08 12.77
C VAL A 232 14.60 -24.69 12.49
N GLY A 233 14.45 -25.41 11.38
CA GLY A 233 13.22 -26.13 11.03
C GLY A 233 12.75 -27.14 12.08
N ALA A 234 13.69 -27.90 12.65
CA ALA A 234 13.39 -28.81 13.74
C ALA A 234 12.92 -28.07 14.99
N ASP A 235 13.58 -26.96 15.34
CA ASP A 235 13.22 -26.13 16.49
C ASP A 235 11.80 -25.57 16.34
N GLY A 236 11.45 -24.98 15.19
CA GLY A 236 10.11 -24.44 14.99
C GLY A 236 9.00 -25.49 15.00
N ARG A 237 9.30 -26.73 14.58
CA ARG A 237 8.35 -27.85 14.74
C ARG A 237 8.17 -28.26 16.20
N LEU A 238 9.25 -28.23 16.98
CA LEU A 238 9.20 -28.45 18.43
C LEU A 238 8.32 -27.40 19.10
N LEU A 239 8.48 -26.13 18.71
CA LEU A 239 7.66 -25.02 19.19
C LEU A 239 6.18 -25.19 18.79
N LEU A 240 5.90 -25.48 17.52
CA LEU A 240 4.52 -25.71 17.05
C LEU A 240 3.86 -26.88 17.79
N SER A 241 4.59 -27.99 17.98
CA SER A 241 4.08 -29.16 18.71
C SER A 241 3.77 -28.82 20.17
N ALA A 242 4.59 -27.99 20.82
CA ALA A 242 4.37 -27.56 22.19
C ALA A 242 3.15 -26.61 22.30
N VAL A 243 2.97 -25.68 21.35
CA VAL A 243 1.81 -24.77 21.31
C VAL A 243 0.51 -25.50 20.97
N GLU A 244 0.59 -26.60 20.21
CA GLU A 244 -0.55 -27.42 19.80
C GLU A 244 -0.92 -28.52 20.79
N ALA A 245 -0.11 -28.71 21.84
CA ALA A 245 -0.34 -29.76 22.83
C ALA A 245 -1.73 -29.61 23.48
N PRO A 246 -2.41 -30.72 23.87
CA PRO A 246 -3.75 -30.67 24.43
C PRO A 246 -3.89 -29.83 25.70
N ASP A 247 -2.78 -29.67 26.44
CA ASP A 247 -2.65 -28.88 27.67
C ASP A 247 -2.22 -27.43 27.43
N ALA A 248 -1.87 -27.06 26.19
CA ALA A 248 -1.55 -25.68 25.84
C ALA A 248 -2.80 -24.81 25.76
N LEU A 249 -2.65 -23.52 26.11
CA LEU A 249 -3.75 -22.56 26.11
C LEU A 249 -4.21 -22.28 24.68
N ASP A 250 -5.51 -22.48 24.40
CA ASP A 250 -6.06 -22.40 23.03
C ASP A 250 -5.80 -21.07 22.32
N TRP A 251 -5.77 -19.96 23.06
CA TRP A 251 -5.49 -18.64 22.48
C TRP A 251 -4.08 -18.55 21.88
N MET A 252 -3.09 -19.32 22.39
CA MET A 252 -1.73 -19.34 21.85
C MET A 252 -1.70 -19.87 20.42
N LYS A 253 -2.56 -20.85 20.10
CA LYS A 253 -2.68 -21.44 18.75
C LYS A 253 -3.16 -20.41 17.73
N THR A 254 -3.93 -19.42 18.18
CA THR A 254 -4.51 -18.37 17.35
C THR A 254 -3.64 -17.12 17.21
N LEU A 255 -2.49 -17.05 17.89
CA LEU A 255 -1.60 -15.91 17.81
C LEU A 255 -1.13 -15.68 16.36
N PRO A 256 -1.17 -14.43 15.84
CA PRO A 256 -0.68 -14.11 14.50
C PRO A 256 0.76 -14.58 14.26
N ALA A 257 1.61 -14.49 15.27
CA ALA A 257 2.99 -14.97 15.22
C ALA A 257 3.08 -16.49 15.01
N VAL A 258 2.27 -17.27 15.71
CA VAL A 258 2.21 -18.73 15.57
C VAL A 258 1.65 -19.13 14.19
N ASN A 259 0.64 -18.40 13.69
CA ASN A 259 0.13 -18.60 12.34
C ASN A 259 1.20 -18.28 11.27
N THR A 260 1.97 -17.21 11.45
CA THR A 260 3.09 -16.87 10.55
C THR A 260 4.16 -17.97 10.57
N LEU A 261 4.50 -18.50 11.75
CA LEU A 261 5.43 -19.63 11.88
C LEU A 261 4.94 -20.85 11.10
N ARG A 262 3.67 -21.23 11.27
CA ARG A 262 3.04 -22.35 10.56
C ARG A 262 3.15 -22.17 9.04
N THR A 263 2.71 -21.02 8.53
CA THR A 263 2.74 -20.74 7.08
C THR A 263 4.17 -20.71 6.54
N VAL A 264 5.12 -20.08 7.22
CA VAL A 264 6.53 -20.09 6.81
C VAL A 264 7.08 -21.52 6.81
N TRP A 265 6.69 -22.36 7.77
CA TRP A 265 7.15 -23.74 7.83
C TRP A 265 6.64 -24.58 6.67
N GLU A 266 5.35 -24.48 6.36
CA GLU A 266 4.73 -25.14 5.22
C GLU A 266 5.37 -24.72 3.89
N GLN A 267 5.71 -23.43 3.75
CA GLN A 267 6.34 -22.89 2.56
C GLN A 267 7.80 -23.34 2.40
N GLN A 268 8.56 -23.49 3.50
CA GLN A 268 10.02 -23.64 3.45
C GLN A 268 10.53 -25.05 3.73
N PHE A 269 9.75 -25.89 4.39
CA PHE A 269 10.15 -27.25 4.79
C PHE A 269 9.25 -28.31 4.15
N GLU A 270 9.81 -29.49 3.93
CA GLU A 270 9.06 -30.67 3.51
C GLU A 270 8.15 -31.15 4.67
N PRO A 271 7.04 -31.85 4.37
CA PRO A 271 6.24 -32.51 5.40
C PRO A 271 7.11 -33.46 6.24
N LEU A 272 6.73 -33.71 7.49
CA LEU A 272 7.48 -34.59 8.39
C LEU A 272 7.55 -36.02 7.85
N GLU A 273 6.52 -36.47 7.14
CA GLU A 273 6.47 -37.77 6.47
C GLU A 273 7.53 -37.92 5.38
N GLN A 274 8.05 -36.80 4.87
CA GLN A 274 9.11 -36.73 3.86
C GLN A 274 10.48 -36.38 4.46
N GLY A 275 10.59 -36.32 5.79
CA GLY A 275 11.85 -36.05 6.50
C GLY A 275 12.01 -34.61 7.00
N GLY A 276 11.06 -33.71 6.71
CA GLY A 276 11.05 -32.37 7.32
C GLY A 276 12.19 -31.44 6.89
N ALA A 277 12.88 -31.75 5.79
CA ALA A 277 14.06 -31.02 5.37
C ALA A 277 13.74 -29.65 4.78
N PHE A 278 14.67 -28.72 4.90
CA PHE A 278 14.61 -27.41 4.25
C PHE A 278 14.65 -27.58 2.75
N ARG A 279 13.62 -27.08 2.06
CA ARG A 279 13.42 -27.31 0.64
C ARG A 279 14.45 -26.55 -0.19
N ARG A 280 14.90 -27.17 -1.28
CA ARG A 280 15.70 -26.47 -2.31
C ARG A 280 14.90 -25.34 -2.95
N GLU A 281 13.63 -25.60 -3.26
CA GLU A 281 12.67 -24.62 -3.76
C GLU A 281 11.46 -24.56 -2.82
N PRO A 282 10.94 -23.36 -2.50
CA PRO A 282 9.76 -23.23 -1.66
C PRO A 282 8.56 -24.00 -2.22
N ALA A 283 7.63 -24.41 -1.35
CA ALA A 283 6.40 -25.11 -1.75
C ALA A 283 5.45 -24.24 -2.59
N VAL A 284 5.61 -22.92 -2.52
CA VAL A 284 4.77 -21.93 -3.19
C VAL A 284 5.58 -21.03 -4.13
N PRO A 285 4.96 -20.45 -5.17
CA PRO A 285 5.60 -19.44 -6.01
C PRO A 285 6.09 -18.23 -5.19
N ALA A 286 7.11 -17.53 -5.70
CA ALA A 286 7.67 -16.36 -5.03
C ALA A 286 6.62 -15.26 -4.73
N ALA A 287 5.57 -15.18 -5.54
CA ALA A 287 4.45 -14.25 -5.38
C ALA A 287 3.57 -14.53 -4.15
N GLN A 288 3.62 -15.72 -3.57
CA GLN A 288 2.83 -16.14 -2.40
C GLN A 288 3.69 -16.33 -1.14
N MET A 289 5.02 -16.24 -1.29
CA MET A 289 5.95 -16.53 -0.22
C MET A 289 5.99 -15.38 0.80
N ILE A 290 5.98 -15.73 2.09
CA ILE A 290 6.29 -14.79 3.16
C ILE A 290 7.79 -14.50 3.12
N THR A 291 8.13 -13.23 2.93
CA THR A 291 9.52 -12.76 2.79
C THR A 291 10.10 -12.22 4.10
N SER A 292 9.24 -11.86 5.05
CA SER A 292 9.57 -11.37 6.38
C SER A 292 8.43 -11.71 7.35
N PRO A 293 8.71 -12.16 8.58
CA PRO A 293 7.68 -12.39 9.59
C PRO A 293 7.09 -11.09 10.16
N TYR A 294 7.78 -9.96 9.98
CA TYR A 294 7.38 -8.64 10.50
C TYR A 294 6.41 -7.89 9.57
N ASP A 295 6.24 -8.40 8.34
CA ASP A 295 5.25 -7.93 7.37
C ASP A 295 4.87 -9.13 6.49
N PRO A 296 3.93 -9.96 6.95
CA PRO A 296 3.55 -11.20 6.26
C PRO A 296 2.72 -10.97 5.01
N ASP A 297 2.38 -9.72 4.66
CA ASP A 297 1.62 -9.34 3.45
C ASP A 297 2.52 -8.78 2.34
N ALA A 298 3.70 -8.26 2.69
CA ALA A 298 4.72 -7.85 1.72
C ALA A 298 5.16 -9.02 0.83
N ARG A 299 5.14 -8.81 -0.49
CA ARG A 299 5.54 -9.80 -1.50
C ARG A 299 6.69 -9.28 -2.35
N ASN A 300 7.47 -10.23 -2.90
CA ASN A 300 8.45 -9.92 -3.92
C ASN A 300 7.78 -9.71 -5.26
N ALA A 301 8.23 -8.69 -5.99
CA ALA A 301 7.81 -8.44 -7.35
C ALA A 301 8.96 -7.97 -8.22
N LYS A 302 8.77 -8.16 -9.53
CA LYS A 302 9.71 -7.77 -10.57
C LYS A 302 8.95 -7.09 -11.70
N LYS A 303 9.39 -5.90 -12.09
CA LYS A 303 8.89 -5.16 -13.26
C LYS A 303 10.10 -4.75 -14.08
N ARG A 304 10.27 -5.38 -15.25
CA ARG A 304 11.45 -5.21 -16.11
C ARG A 304 12.75 -5.55 -15.35
N ALA A 305 13.64 -4.58 -15.16
CA ALA A 305 14.88 -4.71 -14.40
C ALA A 305 14.75 -4.40 -12.91
N THR A 306 13.61 -3.84 -12.48
CA THR A 306 13.37 -3.43 -11.10
C THR A 306 12.82 -4.60 -10.29
N TYR A 307 13.43 -4.85 -9.14
CA TYR A 307 12.98 -5.81 -8.14
C TYR A 307 12.67 -5.06 -6.84
N TRP A 308 11.58 -5.42 -6.18
CA TRP A 308 11.24 -4.86 -4.88
C TRP A 308 10.49 -5.87 -4.01
N THR A 309 10.47 -5.59 -2.70
CA THR A 309 9.66 -6.28 -1.71
C THR A 309 8.69 -5.27 -1.12
N GLY A 310 7.40 -5.57 -1.18
CA GLY A 310 6.35 -4.72 -0.62
C GLY A 310 5.04 -4.89 -1.35
N TYR A 311 4.50 -3.78 -1.82
CA TYR A 311 3.15 -3.68 -2.36
C TYR A 311 3.14 -2.98 -3.71
N LYS A 312 1.96 -2.97 -4.33
CA LYS A 312 1.64 -2.13 -5.47
C LYS A 312 0.48 -1.24 -5.08
N VAL A 313 0.52 0.02 -5.48
CA VAL A 313 -0.57 0.97 -5.25
C VAL A 313 -1.05 1.51 -6.59
N HIS A 314 -2.35 1.60 -6.73
CA HIS A 314 -3.03 2.16 -7.88
C HIS A 314 -3.65 3.48 -7.46
N PHE A 315 -3.26 4.57 -8.11
CA PHE A 315 -3.82 5.90 -7.87
C PHE A 315 -4.78 6.22 -9.00
N THR A 316 -6.05 6.46 -8.65
CA THR A 316 -7.00 7.10 -9.56
C THR A 316 -7.04 8.58 -9.26
N GLN A 317 -6.90 9.41 -10.29
CA GLN A 317 -6.98 10.86 -10.17
C GLN A 317 -7.80 11.50 -11.29
N THR A 318 -8.39 12.65 -11.01
CA THR A 318 -9.00 13.50 -12.04
C THR A 318 -7.97 14.02 -13.03
N CYS A 319 -8.41 14.24 -14.27
CA CYS A 319 -7.59 14.80 -15.35
C CYS A 319 -8.42 15.62 -16.36
N ASP A 320 -9.45 16.32 -15.89
CA ASP A 320 -10.13 17.35 -16.67
C ASP A 320 -9.22 18.59 -16.85
N ASP A 321 -9.21 19.19 -18.04
CA ASP A 321 -8.20 20.23 -18.40
C ASP A 321 -8.28 21.49 -17.54
N GLU A 322 -9.49 21.87 -17.12
CA GLU A 322 -9.77 23.10 -16.35
C GLU A 322 -10.02 22.83 -14.85
N ALA A 323 -9.68 21.64 -14.36
CA ALA A 323 -9.89 21.25 -12.97
C ALA A 323 -8.57 20.78 -12.30
N PRO A 324 -8.46 20.89 -10.97
CA PRO A 324 -7.31 20.33 -10.26
C PRO A 324 -7.25 18.81 -10.44
N GLN A 325 -6.02 18.28 -10.44
CA GLN A 325 -5.75 16.85 -10.46
C GLN A 325 -5.80 16.32 -9.03
N LEU A 326 -6.95 15.78 -8.64
CA LEU A 326 -7.22 15.25 -7.32
C LEU A 326 -7.19 13.73 -7.36
N ILE A 327 -6.48 13.12 -6.42
CA ILE A 327 -6.56 11.67 -6.20
C ILE A 327 -7.94 11.37 -5.64
N THR A 328 -8.74 10.57 -6.35
CA THR A 328 -10.12 10.21 -5.98
C THR A 328 -10.20 8.83 -5.34
N HIS A 329 -9.22 7.97 -5.61
CA HIS A 329 -9.16 6.63 -5.05
C HIS A 329 -7.72 6.11 -5.01
N VAL A 330 -7.43 5.31 -3.99
CA VAL A 330 -6.15 4.66 -3.76
C VAL A 330 -6.42 3.21 -3.42
N GLU A 331 -5.89 2.29 -4.22
CA GLU A 331 -6.03 0.85 -4.03
C GLU A 331 -4.65 0.22 -3.81
N THR A 332 -4.46 -0.46 -2.70
CA THR A 332 -3.18 -1.12 -2.38
C THR A 332 -3.32 -2.62 -2.51
N THR A 333 -2.54 -3.23 -3.39
CA THR A 333 -2.57 -4.65 -3.69
C THR A 333 -1.22 -5.30 -3.38
N ALA A 334 -1.22 -6.64 -3.27
CA ALA A 334 0.01 -7.39 -3.19
C ALA A 334 0.88 -7.08 -4.42
N ALA A 335 2.19 -6.85 -4.22
CA ALA A 335 3.10 -6.44 -5.29
C ALA A 335 3.05 -7.25 -6.60
N PRO A 336 2.89 -8.61 -6.59
CA PRO A 336 2.87 -9.40 -7.81
C PRO A 336 1.50 -9.41 -8.52
N LEU A 337 0.45 -8.84 -7.93
CA LEU A 337 -0.87 -8.81 -8.56
C LEU A 337 -0.82 -8.01 -9.87
N SER A 338 -1.42 -8.55 -10.92
CA SER A 338 -1.51 -7.88 -12.22
C SER A 338 -2.48 -6.69 -12.15
N ASP A 339 -2.20 -5.66 -12.95
CA ASP A 339 -3.03 -4.44 -13.05
C ASP A 339 -4.43 -4.77 -13.60
N GLU A 340 -4.55 -5.85 -14.39
CA GLU A 340 -5.80 -6.34 -14.97
C GLU A 340 -6.90 -6.57 -13.92
N GLY A 341 -6.55 -7.11 -12.75
CA GLY A 341 -7.53 -7.59 -11.76
C GLY A 341 -8.11 -6.49 -10.85
N VAL A 342 -7.75 -5.23 -11.06
CA VAL A 342 -8.03 -4.14 -10.10
C VAL A 342 -9.10 -3.17 -10.61
N VAL A 343 -9.35 -3.12 -11.93
CA VAL A 343 -10.24 -2.13 -12.56
C VAL A 343 -11.67 -2.20 -12.02
N SER A 344 -12.26 -3.40 -11.94
CA SER A 344 -13.63 -3.58 -11.44
C SER A 344 -13.78 -3.16 -9.98
N HIS A 345 -12.77 -3.45 -9.15
CA HIS A 345 -12.74 -2.99 -7.77
C HIS A 345 -12.67 -1.45 -7.69
N ILE A 346 -11.79 -0.82 -8.46
CA ILE A 346 -11.67 0.64 -8.53
C ILE A 346 -12.99 1.27 -8.94
N HIS A 347 -13.67 0.73 -9.96
CA HIS A 347 -14.97 1.25 -10.37
C HIS A 347 -16.03 1.11 -9.27
N ALA A 348 -16.12 -0.04 -8.60
CA ALA A 348 -17.06 -0.25 -7.50
C ALA A 348 -16.83 0.74 -6.34
N GLU A 349 -15.57 1.01 -5.98
CA GLU A 349 -15.23 1.99 -4.94
C GLU A 349 -15.54 3.43 -5.38
N LEU A 350 -15.25 3.78 -6.63
CA LEU A 350 -15.62 5.09 -7.19
C LEU A 350 -17.14 5.27 -7.26
N ALA A 351 -17.90 4.22 -7.56
CA ALA A 351 -19.36 4.22 -7.54
C ALA A 351 -19.92 4.53 -6.15
N ARG A 352 -19.39 3.89 -5.11
CA ARG A 352 -19.78 4.17 -3.70
C ARG A 352 -19.53 5.62 -3.29
N LYS A 353 -18.56 6.28 -3.91
CA LYS A 353 -18.21 7.68 -3.64
C LYS A 353 -18.95 8.67 -4.53
N ASP A 354 -19.82 8.23 -5.43
CA ASP A 354 -20.42 9.05 -6.51
C ASP A 354 -19.36 9.73 -7.41
N LEU A 355 -18.27 9.02 -7.68
CA LEU A 355 -17.11 9.48 -8.44
C LEU A 355 -16.78 8.58 -9.64
N LEU A 356 -17.74 7.82 -10.17
CA LEU A 356 -17.52 7.11 -11.43
C LEU A 356 -17.13 8.10 -12.53
N PRO A 357 -16.05 7.83 -13.28
CA PRO A 357 -15.68 8.64 -14.43
C PRO A 357 -16.61 8.40 -15.61
N GLU A 358 -16.75 9.41 -16.47
CA GLU A 358 -17.31 9.20 -17.81
C GLU A 358 -16.28 8.53 -18.73
N GLN A 359 -15.00 8.94 -18.60
CA GLN A 359 -13.87 8.31 -19.27
C GLN A 359 -12.79 7.94 -18.27
N HIS A 360 -12.42 6.66 -18.24
CA HIS A 360 -11.36 6.12 -17.41
C HIS A 360 -10.12 5.82 -18.26
N LEU A 361 -9.10 6.66 -18.14
CA LEU A 361 -7.83 6.52 -18.86
C LEU A 361 -6.88 5.58 -18.10
N VAL A 362 -6.34 4.58 -18.78
CA VAL A 362 -5.44 3.58 -18.17
C VAL A 362 -4.28 3.23 -19.09
N ASP A 363 -3.18 2.72 -18.54
CA ASP A 363 -2.11 2.12 -19.35
C ASP A 363 -2.52 0.72 -19.88
N SER A 364 -1.79 0.24 -20.87
CA SER A 364 -1.95 -1.07 -21.53
C SER A 364 -2.08 -2.25 -20.57
N GLY A 365 -1.50 -2.17 -19.37
CA GLY A 365 -1.63 -3.22 -18.34
C GLY A 365 -3.04 -3.42 -17.79
N TYR A 366 -3.93 -2.45 -17.97
CA TYR A 366 -5.33 -2.51 -17.53
C TYR A 366 -6.31 -2.84 -18.67
N VAL A 367 -5.86 -2.76 -19.92
CA VAL A 367 -6.70 -2.93 -21.11
C VAL A 367 -6.79 -4.42 -21.46
N THR A 368 -7.78 -5.09 -20.89
CA THR A 368 -8.15 -6.47 -21.23
C THR A 368 -9.57 -6.51 -21.81
N VAL A 369 -9.89 -7.54 -22.59
CA VAL A 369 -11.26 -7.75 -23.08
C VAL A 369 -12.25 -7.82 -21.93
N ALA A 370 -11.91 -8.52 -20.85
CA ALA A 370 -12.75 -8.61 -19.65
C ALA A 370 -13.02 -7.23 -19.04
N ASN A 371 -11.99 -6.39 -18.87
CA ASN A 371 -12.16 -5.05 -18.30
C ASN A 371 -12.95 -4.11 -19.22
N LEU A 372 -12.78 -4.22 -20.55
CA LEU A 372 -13.55 -3.43 -21.51
C LEU A 372 -15.04 -3.79 -21.47
N VAL A 373 -15.36 -5.08 -21.50
CA VAL A 373 -16.75 -5.57 -21.43
C VAL A 373 -17.38 -5.20 -20.09
N GLN A 374 -16.67 -5.43 -18.99
CA GLN A 374 -17.19 -5.16 -17.66
C GLN A 374 -17.42 -3.66 -17.40
N SER A 375 -16.49 -2.80 -17.84
CA SER A 375 -16.63 -1.34 -17.73
C SER A 375 -17.88 -0.82 -18.45
N GLN A 376 -18.25 -1.43 -19.59
CA GLN A 376 -19.45 -1.07 -20.34
C GLN A 376 -20.73 -1.62 -19.71
N ALA A 377 -20.69 -2.85 -19.18
CA ALA A 377 -21.87 -3.53 -18.65
C ALA A 377 -22.30 -3.00 -17.28
N ASP A 378 -21.35 -2.76 -16.37
CA ASP A 378 -21.66 -2.58 -14.95
C ASP A 378 -21.68 -1.10 -14.50
N GLU A 379 -20.92 -0.20 -15.15
CA GLU A 379 -20.54 1.09 -14.53
C GLU A 379 -20.65 2.33 -15.44
N GLY A 380 -20.95 2.12 -16.73
CA GLY A 380 -21.29 3.19 -17.68
C GLY A 380 -20.18 4.21 -17.95
N GLY A 381 -18.91 3.82 -17.78
CA GLY A 381 -17.74 4.63 -18.10
C GLY A 381 -16.91 4.00 -19.21
N ASP A 382 -16.39 4.82 -20.13
CA ASP A 382 -15.51 4.37 -21.21
C ASP A 382 -14.11 4.10 -20.67
N LEU A 383 -13.69 2.83 -20.64
CA LEU A 383 -12.31 2.46 -20.34
C LEU A 383 -11.44 2.66 -21.58
N LEU A 384 -10.53 3.62 -21.52
CA LEU A 384 -9.67 4.02 -22.63
C LEU A 384 -8.20 3.78 -22.26
N GLY A 385 -7.49 3.03 -23.09
CA GLY A 385 -6.05 2.85 -22.91
C GLY A 385 -5.40 2.32 -24.19
N PRO A 386 -4.07 2.38 -24.29
CA PRO A 386 -3.38 1.83 -25.43
C PRO A 386 -3.59 0.32 -25.47
N ALA A 387 -3.92 -0.21 -26.65
CA ALA A 387 -3.93 -1.66 -26.85
C ALA A 387 -2.55 -2.25 -26.50
N MET A 388 -2.54 -3.41 -25.84
CA MET A 388 -1.28 -4.08 -25.56
C MET A 388 -0.51 -4.31 -26.87
N LYS A 389 0.75 -3.87 -26.89
CA LYS A 389 1.62 -4.18 -28.02
C LYS A 389 1.79 -5.69 -28.08
N THR A 390 1.31 -6.31 -29.16
CA THR A 390 1.60 -7.71 -29.44
C THR A 390 3.11 -7.82 -29.66
N HIS A 391 3.85 -8.27 -28.64
CA HIS A 391 5.27 -8.56 -28.74
C HIS A 391 5.48 -9.81 -29.59
N TRP A 392 5.23 -9.68 -30.88
CA TRP A 392 5.60 -10.66 -31.85
C TRP A 392 6.77 -10.07 -32.65
N TYR A 393 7.82 -10.88 -32.83
CA TYR A 393 9.13 -10.40 -33.26
C TYR A 393 9.17 -9.76 -34.65
N GLN A 394 8.08 -9.80 -35.43
CA GLN A 394 8.02 -9.19 -36.76
C GLN A 394 7.17 -7.90 -36.80
N ALA A 395 6.82 -7.27 -35.68
CA ALA A 395 6.02 -6.02 -35.69
C ALA A 395 6.70 -4.82 -36.36
N GLU A 396 8.04 -4.81 -36.52
CA GLU A 396 8.73 -3.71 -37.21
C GLU A 396 8.84 -3.91 -38.74
N THR A 397 8.68 -5.14 -39.24
CA THR A 397 8.88 -5.46 -40.67
C THR A 397 7.91 -6.50 -41.26
N GLY A 398 6.91 -6.99 -40.51
CA GLY A 398 6.03 -8.09 -40.89
C GLY A 398 4.58 -7.94 -40.38
N TYR A 399 3.74 -8.95 -40.67
CA TYR A 399 2.29 -8.96 -40.41
C TYR A 399 1.90 -9.39 -38.99
N ASP A 400 1.53 -8.42 -38.15
CA ASP A 400 0.88 -8.67 -36.86
C ASP A 400 -0.62 -9.01 -37.02
N LEU A 401 -1.34 -9.14 -35.90
CA LEU A 401 -2.78 -9.46 -35.91
C LEU A 401 -3.62 -8.38 -36.61
N THR A 402 -3.22 -7.10 -36.59
CA THR A 402 -4.01 -6.01 -37.18
C THR A 402 -4.05 -6.05 -38.69
N HIS A 403 -3.19 -6.85 -39.33
CA HIS A 403 -3.18 -7.05 -40.77
C HIS A 403 -4.16 -8.15 -41.22
N PHE A 404 -4.77 -8.89 -40.29
CA PHE A 404 -5.74 -9.94 -40.59
C PHE A 404 -7.16 -9.42 -40.43
N CYS A 405 -8.03 -9.74 -41.38
CA CYS A 405 -9.46 -9.44 -41.30
C CYS A 405 -10.19 -10.59 -40.61
N ILE A 406 -10.82 -10.32 -39.47
CA ILE A 406 -11.53 -11.33 -38.68
C ILE A 406 -13.02 -11.14 -38.87
N ASP A 407 -13.67 -12.17 -39.42
CA ASP A 407 -15.13 -12.28 -39.50
C ASP A 407 -15.61 -13.22 -38.39
N TRP A 408 -16.17 -12.63 -37.34
CA TRP A 408 -16.66 -13.36 -36.18
C TRP A 408 -17.96 -14.11 -36.47
N GLU A 409 -18.80 -13.63 -37.40
CA GLU A 409 -20.07 -14.28 -37.75
C GLU A 409 -19.84 -15.53 -38.62
N ALA A 410 -18.89 -15.43 -39.55
CA ALA A 410 -18.50 -16.55 -40.41
C ALA A 410 -17.47 -17.49 -39.75
N GLU A 411 -16.98 -17.16 -38.55
CA GLU A 411 -15.89 -17.87 -37.85
C GLU A 411 -14.65 -18.06 -38.74
N GLN A 412 -14.23 -17.00 -39.42
CA GLN A 412 -13.15 -17.03 -40.41
C GLN A 412 -12.18 -15.86 -40.27
N VAL A 413 -10.91 -16.11 -40.59
CA VAL A 413 -9.89 -15.06 -40.67
C VAL A 413 -9.25 -15.05 -42.03
N THR A 414 -9.18 -13.88 -42.64
CA THR A 414 -8.51 -13.66 -43.91
C THR A 414 -7.14 -13.01 -43.69
N CYS A 415 -6.09 -13.61 -44.26
CA CYS A 415 -4.74 -13.07 -44.16
C CYS A 415 -4.50 -11.91 -45.14
N PRO A 416 -3.40 -11.15 -44.99
CA PRO A 416 -3.09 -10.00 -45.88
C PRO A 416 -2.93 -10.37 -47.36
N GLN A 417 -2.69 -11.65 -47.65
CA GLN A 417 -2.55 -12.20 -48.99
C GLN A 417 -3.87 -12.78 -49.53
N GLY A 418 -4.98 -12.61 -48.81
CA GLY A 418 -6.33 -13.01 -49.23
C GLY A 418 -6.71 -14.47 -48.94
N TYR A 419 -5.84 -15.26 -48.31
CA TYR A 419 -6.16 -16.66 -47.94
C TYR A 419 -6.99 -16.71 -46.65
N VAL A 420 -8.01 -17.57 -46.64
CA VAL A 420 -8.90 -17.78 -45.49
C VAL A 420 -8.36 -18.87 -44.57
N SER A 421 -8.62 -18.75 -43.27
CA SER A 421 -8.25 -19.73 -42.26
C SER A 421 -8.85 -21.10 -42.54
N SER A 422 -8.05 -22.15 -42.36
CA SER A 422 -8.48 -23.55 -42.50
C SER A 422 -9.15 -24.12 -41.25
N SER A 423 -9.02 -23.46 -40.10
CA SER A 423 -9.67 -23.87 -38.86
C SER A 423 -10.00 -22.69 -37.97
N TRP A 424 -11.13 -22.80 -37.27
CA TRP A 424 -11.54 -21.98 -36.14
C TRP A 424 -11.87 -22.94 -35.01
N THR A 425 -11.16 -22.86 -33.89
CA THR A 425 -11.30 -23.85 -32.81
C THR A 425 -11.32 -23.15 -31.46
N PRO A 426 -12.49 -23.04 -30.81
CA PRO A 426 -12.60 -22.62 -29.43
C PRO A 426 -11.85 -23.61 -28.52
N VAL A 427 -11.04 -23.09 -27.61
CA VAL A 427 -10.27 -23.87 -26.62
C VAL A 427 -10.32 -23.19 -25.26
N GLN A 428 -10.21 -23.98 -24.21
CA GLN A 428 -10.04 -23.51 -22.84
C GLN A 428 -8.59 -23.78 -22.43
N GLU A 429 -7.81 -22.72 -22.17
CA GLU A 429 -6.44 -22.86 -21.64
C GLU A 429 -6.26 -21.95 -20.42
N ALA A 430 -5.80 -22.53 -19.31
CA ALA A 430 -5.58 -21.83 -18.04
C ALA A 430 -6.78 -20.99 -17.55
N GLY A 431 -8.02 -21.48 -17.80
CA GLY A 431 -9.26 -20.81 -17.40
C GLY A 431 -9.69 -19.64 -18.30
N LYS A 432 -9.06 -19.47 -19.46
CA LYS A 432 -9.44 -18.48 -20.48
C LYS A 432 -10.05 -19.18 -21.68
N GLU A 433 -11.17 -18.66 -22.17
CA GLU A 433 -11.73 -19.04 -23.47
C GLU A 433 -10.90 -18.37 -24.56
N LEU A 434 -10.33 -19.15 -25.46
CA LEU A 434 -9.48 -18.67 -26.55
C LEU A 434 -9.93 -19.32 -27.86
N ILE A 435 -9.61 -18.70 -28.99
CA ILE A 435 -9.88 -19.29 -30.30
C ILE A 435 -8.56 -19.53 -31.03
N LYS A 436 -8.25 -20.80 -31.28
CA LYS A 436 -7.07 -21.20 -32.07
C LYS A 436 -7.42 -21.32 -33.54
N ILE A 437 -6.74 -20.50 -34.34
CA ILE A 437 -6.99 -20.36 -35.77
C ILE A 437 -5.75 -20.80 -36.53
N LYS A 438 -5.92 -21.68 -37.52
CA LYS A 438 -4.81 -22.21 -38.32
C LYS A 438 -5.03 -21.91 -39.78
N PHE A 439 -3.99 -21.45 -40.45
CA PHE A 439 -3.95 -21.35 -41.90
C PHE A 439 -3.43 -22.65 -42.52
N SER A 440 -3.83 -22.91 -43.77
CA SER A 440 -3.39 -24.11 -44.48
C SER A 440 -1.86 -24.10 -44.64
N GLN A 441 -1.24 -25.26 -44.39
CA GLN A 441 0.20 -25.43 -44.63
C GLN A 441 0.55 -25.37 -46.12
N SER A 442 -0.34 -25.82 -47.01
CA SER A 442 -0.10 -25.75 -48.46
C SER A 442 0.08 -24.30 -48.90
N ASP A 443 -0.81 -23.43 -48.41
CA ASP A 443 -0.91 -22.05 -48.86
C ASP A 443 0.21 -21.21 -48.21
N CYS A 444 0.51 -21.48 -46.93
CA CYS A 444 1.58 -20.78 -46.22
C CYS A 444 2.98 -21.11 -46.76
N LYS A 445 3.24 -22.36 -47.18
CA LYS A 445 4.58 -22.79 -47.65
C LYS A 445 4.99 -22.17 -48.98
N VAL A 446 4.03 -21.85 -49.84
CA VAL A 446 4.29 -21.24 -51.16
C VAL A 446 4.06 -19.72 -51.15
N CYS A 447 3.66 -19.16 -50.01
CA CYS A 447 3.33 -17.74 -49.89
C CYS A 447 4.60 -16.87 -50.02
N PRO A 448 4.64 -15.91 -50.96
CA PRO A 448 5.78 -15.00 -51.12
C PRO A 448 6.09 -14.17 -49.87
N SER A 449 5.07 -13.91 -49.05
CA SER A 449 5.17 -13.14 -47.81
C SER A 449 5.34 -14.00 -46.56
N GLN A 450 5.67 -15.30 -46.70
CA GLN A 450 5.83 -16.20 -45.55
C GLN A 450 6.84 -15.67 -44.54
N SER A 451 7.98 -15.16 -45.01
CA SER A 451 9.04 -14.58 -44.16
C SER A 451 8.57 -13.40 -43.31
N LEU A 452 7.58 -12.64 -43.82
CA LEU A 452 6.95 -11.50 -43.14
C LEU A 452 5.79 -11.94 -42.23
N CYS A 453 5.33 -13.19 -42.32
CA CYS A 453 4.10 -13.67 -41.68
C CYS A 453 4.35 -14.70 -40.57
N THR A 454 5.23 -15.68 -40.79
CA THR A 454 5.53 -16.73 -39.81
C THR A 454 6.89 -17.36 -40.05
N GLY A 455 7.65 -17.64 -38.98
CA GLY A 455 8.88 -18.44 -39.03
C GLY A 455 8.64 -19.95 -39.06
N THR A 456 7.38 -20.40 -39.19
CA THR A 456 7.00 -21.82 -39.13
C THR A 456 6.32 -22.28 -40.42
N THR A 457 5.89 -23.55 -40.47
CA THR A 457 5.26 -24.14 -41.66
C THR A 457 3.84 -23.63 -41.94
N ARG A 458 3.19 -22.96 -40.98
CA ARG A 458 1.90 -22.28 -41.15
C ARG A 458 1.71 -21.15 -40.14
N ARG A 459 0.93 -20.14 -40.49
CA ARG A 459 0.48 -19.16 -39.52
C ARG A 459 -0.58 -19.78 -38.60
N THR A 460 -0.43 -19.55 -37.30
CA THR A 460 -1.44 -19.85 -36.29
C THR A 460 -1.72 -18.55 -35.53
N LEU A 461 -2.99 -18.24 -35.28
CA LEU A 461 -3.41 -17.12 -34.45
C LEU A 461 -4.14 -17.67 -33.22
N THR A 462 -4.03 -16.93 -32.13
CA THR A 462 -4.85 -17.14 -30.93
C THR A 462 -5.60 -15.84 -30.71
N LEU A 463 -6.92 -15.87 -30.79
CA LEU A 463 -7.80 -14.75 -30.44
C LEU A 463 -8.30 -14.89 -29.01
#